data_AF-A0A0W8CZ22-F1
#
_entry.id   AF-A0A0W8CZ22-F1
#
_cell.length_a   1.000
_cell.length_b   1.000
_cell.length_c   1.000
_cell.angle_alpha   90.00
_cell.angle_beta   90.00
_cell.angle_gamma   90.00
#
_symmetry.space_group_name_H-M   'P 1'
#
loop_
_entity.id
_entity.type
_entity.pdbx_description
1 polymer ?
#
loop_
_entity_poly.entity_id
_entity_poly.type
_entity_poly.pdbx_seq_one_letter_code
_entity_poly.pdbx_strand_id
1 'polypeptide(L)'
;MDSVDKFKLAAALFIWALGLIGGIAPLLSSQRVSKRASSILNMVAAGIFLASSCMHLLPDAQNNAALTEWGCEHTAEVFLAVRTRYDGDNKRCFKWANFFYGCGFLMVLLIEVLAHTLQRHYSKVQNGHRQQEHDALLTLDGTRATEAFCSGRLLVDTNHATPAGGVCAAFAGGTFLFVAIMEIIPQELQDPRYQIEKCSALLAGYGAMGVLSLWT
;
A
#
# COMPACT_ATOMS: atom_id res chain seq x y z
N MET A 1 8.46 -18.60 -22.03
CA MET A 1 8.60 -17.99 -20.70
C MET A 1 10.00 -17.45 -20.61
N ASP A 2 10.11 -16.16 -20.78
CA ASP A 2 11.39 -15.48 -20.95
C ASP A 2 12.14 -15.45 -19.62
N SER A 3 13.46 -15.22 -19.67
CA SER A 3 14.29 -15.16 -18.45
C SER A 3 13.77 -14.13 -17.44
N VAL A 4 13.13 -13.06 -17.92
CA VAL A 4 12.50 -12.01 -17.11
C VAL A 4 11.27 -12.53 -16.35
N ASP A 5 10.39 -13.27 -17.02
CA ASP A 5 9.17 -13.82 -16.40
C ASP A 5 9.51 -14.85 -15.33
N LYS A 6 10.53 -15.68 -15.60
CA LYS A 6 11.06 -16.64 -14.63
C LYS A 6 11.59 -15.93 -13.38
N PHE A 7 12.30 -14.83 -13.56
CA PHE A 7 12.80 -14.02 -12.45
C PHE A 7 11.66 -13.39 -11.63
N LYS A 8 10.67 -12.77 -12.29
CA LYS A 8 9.49 -12.19 -11.62
C LYS A 8 8.72 -13.24 -10.82
N LEU A 9 8.51 -14.42 -11.39
CA LEU A 9 7.84 -15.53 -10.72
C LEU A 9 8.63 -16.03 -9.51
N ALA A 10 9.95 -16.19 -9.66
CA ALA A 10 10.83 -16.60 -8.56
C ALA A 10 10.82 -15.58 -7.41
N ALA A 11 10.90 -14.29 -7.72
CA ALA A 11 10.81 -13.22 -6.73
C ALA A 11 9.45 -13.20 -6.03
N ALA A 12 8.35 -13.37 -6.78
CA ALA A 12 7.00 -13.43 -6.21
C ALA A 12 6.83 -14.63 -5.26
N LEU A 13 7.34 -15.80 -5.63
CA LEU A 13 7.33 -16.99 -4.77
C LEU A 13 8.17 -16.79 -3.50
N PHE A 14 9.31 -16.12 -3.62
CA PHE A 14 10.17 -15.82 -2.48
C PHE A 14 9.49 -14.85 -1.49
N ILE A 15 8.89 -13.77 -1.98
CA ILE A 15 8.13 -12.82 -1.16
C ILE A 15 6.96 -13.53 -0.47
N TRP A 16 6.23 -14.38 -1.19
CA TRP A 16 5.14 -15.17 -0.63
C TRP A 16 5.61 -16.11 0.48
N ALA A 17 6.72 -16.82 0.27
CA ALA A 17 7.31 -17.71 1.27
C ALA A 17 7.75 -16.93 2.53
N LEU A 18 8.39 -15.77 2.35
CA LEU A 18 8.77 -14.90 3.47
C LEU A 18 7.55 -14.39 4.23
N GLY A 19 6.48 -14.00 3.53
CA GLY A 19 5.22 -13.57 4.14
C GLY A 19 4.57 -14.69 4.97
N LEU A 20 4.53 -15.92 4.43
CA LEU A 20 4.02 -17.08 5.16
C LEU A 20 4.87 -17.39 6.39
N ILE A 21 6.19 -17.40 6.27
CA ILE A 21 7.09 -17.64 7.41
C ILE A 21 6.88 -16.55 8.47
N GLY A 22 6.80 -15.28 8.07
CA GLY A 22 6.56 -14.15 8.97
C GLY A 22 5.20 -14.21 9.69
N GLY A 23 4.15 -14.67 9.01
CA GLY A 23 2.81 -14.82 9.60
C GLY A 23 2.64 -16.08 10.45
N ILE A 24 3.36 -17.18 10.11
CA ILE A 24 3.30 -18.45 10.84
C ILE A 24 4.26 -18.46 12.04
N ALA A 25 5.37 -17.72 12.00
CA ALA A 25 6.35 -17.68 13.09
C ALA A 25 5.77 -17.30 14.47
N PRO A 26 4.85 -16.33 14.60
CA PRO A 26 4.16 -16.02 15.86
C PRO A 26 3.22 -17.15 16.33
N LEU A 27 2.75 -18.02 15.43
CA LEU A 27 1.84 -19.13 15.74
C LEU A 27 2.58 -20.39 16.19
N LEU A 28 3.73 -20.69 15.57
CA LEU A 28 4.55 -21.86 15.91
C LEU A 28 5.44 -21.61 17.13
N SER A 29 5.89 -20.36 17.32
CA SER A 29 6.73 -20.02 18.47
C SER A 29 5.85 -19.54 19.62
N SER A 30 5.62 -20.40 20.62
CA SER A 30 5.04 -20.01 21.92
C SER A 30 5.90 -18.99 22.69
N GLN A 31 7.06 -18.64 22.14
CA GLN A 31 7.94 -17.60 22.64
C GLN A 31 7.32 -16.23 22.38
N ARG A 32 6.78 -15.63 23.45
CA ARG A 32 6.33 -14.23 23.47
C ARG A 32 7.49 -13.34 23.03
N VAL A 33 7.50 -12.95 21.76
CA VAL A 33 8.38 -11.91 21.24
C VAL A 33 8.20 -10.68 22.14
N SER A 34 9.30 -10.10 22.61
CA SER A 34 9.19 -8.99 23.56
C SER A 34 8.36 -7.86 22.93
N LYS A 35 7.48 -7.23 23.71
CA LYS A 35 6.66 -6.09 23.25
C LYS A 35 7.52 -5.00 22.60
N ARG A 36 8.76 -4.82 23.10
CA ARG A 36 9.75 -3.89 22.54
C ARG A 36 10.19 -4.29 21.14
N ALA A 37 10.55 -5.55 20.92
CA ALA A 37 10.98 -6.04 19.61
C ALA A 37 9.86 -5.95 18.57
N SER A 38 8.63 -6.34 18.92
CA SER A 38 7.48 -6.22 18.02
C SER A 38 7.20 -4.76 17.64
N SER A 39 7.23 -3.85 18.62
CA SER A 39 6.98 -2.43 18.37
C SER A 39 8.06 -1.79 17.48
N ILE A 40 9.33 -2.14 17.70
CA ILE A 40 10.44 -1.68 16.83
C ILE A 40 10.25 -2.21 15.40
N LEU A 41 9.97 -3.51 15.23
CA LEU A 41 9.76 -4.10 13.91
C LEU A 41 8.57 -3.48 13.17
N ASN A 42 7.47 -3.19 13.87
CA ASN A 42 6.32 -2.50 13.30
C ASN A 42 6.69 -1.08 12.83
N MET A 43 7.48 -0.34 13.61
CA MET A 43 7.95 0.99 13.20
C MET A 43 8.93 0.93 12.01
N VAL A 44 9.82 -0.07 11.94
CA VAL A 44 10.65 -0.31 10.75
C VAL A 44 9.77 -0.58 9.53
N ALA A 45 8.76 -1.44 9.67
CA ALA A 45 7.82 -1.76 8.59
C ALA A 45 7.03 -0.54 8.12
N ALA A 46 6.56 0.31 9.03
CA ALA A 46 5.94 1.60 8.70
C ALA A 46 6.88 2.49 7.88
N GLY A 47 8.17 2.55 8.25
CA GLY A 47 9.18 3.32 7.51
C GLY A 47 9.38 2.79 6.09
N ILE A 48 9.44 1.47 5.92
CA ILE A 48 9.55 0.82 4.61
C ILE A 48 8.31 1.09 3.76
N PHE A 49 7.10 0.99 4.31
CA PHE A 49 5.86 1.27 3.57
C PHE A 49 5.76 2.74 3.16
N LEU A 50 6.12 3.66 4.06
CA LEU A 50 6.15 5.09 3.78
C LEU A 50 7.17 5.46 2.68
N ALA A 51 8.37 4.86 2.71
CA ALA A 51 9.35 5.06 1.66
C ALA A 51 8.93 4.39 0.35
N SER A 52 8.39 3.18 0.40
CA SER A 52 7.89 2.45 -0.79
C SER A 52 6.77 3.23 -1.49
N SER A 53 5.82 3.81 -0.73
CA SER A 53 4.77 4.65 -1.33
C SER A 53 5.32 5.89 -2.02
N CYS A 54 6.24 6.62 -1.37
CA CYS A 54 6.67 7.95 -1.79
C CYS A 54 7.87 7.97 -2.75
N MET A 55 8.81 7.03 -2.61
CA MET A 55 10.06 6.99 -3.38
C MET A 55 10.02 5.94 -4.50
N HIS A 56 9.17 4.93 -4.41
CA HIS A 56 9.12 3.85 -5.40
C HIS A 56 7.83 3.89 -6.22
N LEU A 57 6.66 3.68 -5.60
CA LEU A 57 5.38 3.55 -6.31
C LEU A 57 4.89 4.86 -6.93
N LEU A 58 4.98 5.98 -6.20
CA LEU A 58 4.52 7.27 -6.70
C LEU A 58 5.38 7.78 -7.87
N PRO A 59 6.73 7.76 -7.80
CA PRO A 59 7.56 8.15 -8.94
C PRO A 59 7.38 7.21 -10.15
N ASP A 60 7.19 5.91 -9.95
CA ASP A 60 6.91 4.96 -11.04
C ASP A 60 5.61 5.32 -11.77
N ALA A 61 4.55 5.67 -11.02
CA ALA A 61 3.32 6.17 -11.61
C ALA A 61 3.49 7.51 -12.34
N GLN A 62 4.32 8.42 -11.82
CA GLN A 62 4.59 9.72 -12.44
C GLN A 62 5.44 9.63 -13.71
N ASN A 63 6.35 8.66 -13.77
CA ASN A 63 7.24 8.43 -14.91
C ASN A 63 6.61 7.52 -15.98
N ASN A 64 5.38 7.04 -15.76
CA ASN A 64 4.65 6.26 -16.74
C ASN A 64 4.19 7.14 -17.91
N ALA A 65 4.80 6.91 -19.08
CA ALA A 65 4.54 7.69 -20.29
C ALA A 65 3.08 7.63 -20.76
N ALA A 66 2.45 6.44 -20.71
CA ALA A 66 1.08 6.27 -21.17
C ALA A 66 0.06 6.96 -20.27
N LEU A 67 0.28 6.94 -18.95
CA LEU A 67 -0.55 7.71 -18.02
C LEU A 67 -0.37 9.22 -18.20
N THR A 68 0.85 9.65 -18.52
CA THR A 68 1.17 11.07 -18.75
C THR A 68 0.55 11.58 -20.04
N GLU A 69 0.66 10.81 -21.12
CA GLU A 69 0.05 11.10 -22.42
C GLU A 69 -1.48 11.12 -22.32
N TRP A 70 -2.08 10.14 -21.64
CA TRP A 70 -3.52 10.14 -21.35
C TRP A 70 -3.96 11.40 -20.58
N GLY A 71 -3.11 11.89 -19.68
CA GLY A 71 -3.32 13.16 -19.01
C GLY A 71 -3.27 14.36 -19.93
N CYS A 72 -2.30 14.42 -20.83
CA CYS A 72 -2.19 15.48 -21.82
C CYS A 72 -3.39 15.49 -22.78
N GLU A 73 -3.86 14.31 -23.22
CA GLU A 73 -4.98 14.17 -24.16
C GLU A 73 -6.31 14.63 -23.54
N HIS A 74 -6.68 14.13 -22.35
CA HIS A 74 -7.91 14.56 -21.67
C HIS A 74 -7.90 16.04 -21.27
N THR A 75 -6.72 16.60 -20.96
CA THR A 75 -6.62 18.02 -20.63
C THR A 75 -6.76 18.89 -21.88
N ALA A 76 -6.36 18.43 -23.07
CA ALA A 76 -6.49 19.19 -24.30
C ALA A 76 -7.95 19.51 -24.65
N GLU A 77 -8.88 18.58 -24.43
CA GLU A 77 -10.30 18.77 -24.74
C GLU A 77 -11.00 19.77 -23.79
N VAL A 78 -10.68 19.69 -22.49
CA VAL A 78 -11.24 20.58 -21.45
C VAL A 78 -10.58 21.97 -21.47
N PHE A 79 -9.28 22.03 -21.75
CA PHE A 79 -8.51 23.28 -21.77
C PHE A 79 -8.65 24.05 -23.09
N LEU A 80 -9.00 23.38 -24.21
CA LEU A 80 -9.43 24.06 -25.43
C LEU A 80 -10.76 24.82 -25.26
N ALA A 81 -11.60 24.44 -24.28
CA ALA A 81 -12.79 25.21 -23.92
C ALA A 81 -12.48 26.45 -23.05
N VAL A 82 -11.35 26.46 -22.33
CA VAL A 82 -10.92 27.55 -21.44
C VAL A 82 -9.60 28.12 -21.96
N ARG A 83 -9.70 28.95 -23.00
CA ARG A 83 -8.62 29.78 -23.56
C ARG A 83 -7.54 30.14 -22.53
N THR A 84 -6.37 29.52 -22.64
CA THR A 84 -5.13 30.18 -22.20
C THR A 84 -4.04 30.03 -23.26
N ARG A 85 -3.32 31.13 -23.43
CA ARG A 85 -2.14 31.36 -24.27
C ARG A 85 -1.33 30.09 -24.55
N TYR A 86 -1.34 29.70 -25.82
CA TYR A 86 -0.36 28.78 -26.41
C TYR A 86 0.98 29.53 -26.49
N ASP A 87 1.84 29.32 -25.49
CA ASP A 87 3.24 29.71 -25.53
C ASP A 87 4.06 28.41 -25.67
N GLY A 88 4.94 28.41 -26.66
CA GLY A 88 5.70 27.22 -27.04
C GLY A 88 6.56 26.72 -25.88
N ASP A 89 6.72 25.40 -25.84
CA ASP A 89 7.78 24.69 -25.11
C ASP A 89 7.53 24.23 -23.67
N ASN A 90 6.32 24.37 -23.10
CA ASN A 90 6.01 23.69 -21.82
C ASN A 90 4.54 23.27 -21.70
N LYS A 91 4.19 22.10 -22.27
CA LYS A 91 2.89 21.45 -22.06
C LYS A 91 2.75 21.05 -20.59
N ARG A 92 2.07 21.85 -19.77
CA ARG A 92 1.72 21.48 -18.39
C ARG A 92 0.56 20.49 -18.42
N CYS A 93 0.86 19.20 -18.51
CA CYS A 93 -0.17 18.16 -18.45
C CYS A 93 -0.67 17.95 -17.02
N PHE A 94 -1.95 17.60 -16.87
CA PHE A 94 -2.51 17.25 -15.57
C PHE A 94 -1.88 15.96 -15.03
N LYS A 95 -1.32 16.01 -13.81
CA LYS A 95 -0.64 14.87 -13.19
C LYS A 95 -1.64 13.90 -12.55
N TRP A 96 -2.24 13.03 -13.36
CA TRP A 96 -3.18 11.99 -12.88
C TRP A 96 -2.59 11.07 -11.82
N ALA A 97 -1.27 10.81 -11.86
CA ALA A 97 -0.60 10.01 -10.85
C ALA A 97 -0.86 10.53 -9.41
N ASN A 98 -0.80 11.85 -9.21
CA ASN A 98 -1.05 12.45 -7.89
C ASN A 98 -2.52 12.34 -7.46
N PHE A 99 -3.43 12.48 -8.44
CA PHE A 99 -4.87 12.34 -8.19
C PHE A 99 -5.19 10.91 -7.76
N PHE A 100 -4.75 9.90 -8.51
CA PHE A 100 -5.00 8.49 -8.18
C PHE A 100 -4.30 8.04 -6.90
N TYR A 101 -3.12 8.61 -6.60
CA TYR A 101 -2.46 8.41 -5.31
C TYR A 101 -3.32 8.93 -4.15
N GLY A 102 -3.89 10.12 -4.28
CA GLY A 102 -4.87 10.65 -3.32
C GLY A 102 -6.15 9.80 -3.25
N CYS A 103 -6.67 9.33 -4.39
CA CYS A 103 -7.82 8.43 -4.43
C CYS A 103 -7.56 7.11 -3.70
N GLY A 104 -6.37 6.52 -3.83
CA GLY A 104 -6.02 5.30 -3.10
C GLY A 104 -5.99 5.50 -1.60
N PHE A 105 -5.42 6.62 -1.13
CA PHE A 105 -5.45 7.00 0.28
C PHE A 105 -6.89 7.22 0.79
N LEU A 106 -7.69 7.99 0.04
CA LEU A 106 -9.09 8.26 0.40
C LEU A 106 -9.97 7.01 0.35
N MET A 107 -9.73 6.10 -0.58
CA MET A 107 -10.47 4.86 -0.70
C MET A 107 -10.32 4.03 0.58
N VAL A 108 -9.10 3.87 1.08
CA VAL A 108 -8.88 3.11 2.32
C VAL A 108 -9.49 3.83 3.52
N LEU A 109 -9.37 5.16 3.60
CA LEU A 109 -10.07 5.96 4.61
C LEU A 109 -11.58 5.73 4.61
N LEU A 110 -12.21 5.78 3.43
CA LEU A 110 -13.65 5.57 3.30
C LEU A 110 -14.05 4.16 3.69
N ILE A 111 -13.25 3.16 3.30
CA ILE A 111 -13.45 1.76 3.71
C ILE A 111 -13.36 1.63 5.23
N GLU A 112 -12.37 2.26 5.87
CA GLU A 112 -12.19 2.20 7.32
C GLU A 112 -13.34 2.90 8.07
N VAL A 113 -13.74 4.10 7.62
CA VAL A 113 -14.88 4.82 8.19
C VAL A 113 -16.18 4.03 8.02
N LEU A 114 -16.38 3.41 6.85
CA LEU A 114 -17.53 2.55 6.59
C LEU A 114 -17.50 1.31 7.49
N ALA A 115 -16.35 0.64 7.60
CA ALA A 115 -16.16 -0.54 8.44
C ALA A 115 -16.46 -0.23 9.91
N HIS A 116 -15.95 0.88 10.44
CA HIS A 116 -16.24 1.32 11.80
C HIS A 116 -17.73 1.65 12.02
N THR A 117 -18.37 2.28 11.04
CA THR A 117 -19.80 2.60 11.12
C THR A 117 -20.63 1.30 11.13
N LEU A 118 -20.33 0.37 10.24
CA LEU A 118 -20.99 -0.93 10.16
C LEU A 118 -20.78 -1.76 11.43
N GLN A 119 -19.55 -1.82 11.96
CA GLN A 119 -19.25 -2.50 13.22
C GLN A 119 -20.08 -1.94 14.38
N ARG A 120 -20.21 -0.61 14.52
CA ARG A 120 -21.05 -0.02 15.58
C ARG A 120 -22.52 -0.37 15.44
N HIS A 121 -23.03 -0.43 14.21
CA HIS A 121 -24.41 -0.85 13.95
C HIS A 121 -24.62 -2.33 14.27
N TYR A 122 -23.67 -3.18 13.89
CA TYR A 122 -23.75 -4.62 14.12
C TYR A 122 -23.62 -4.99 15.60
N SER A 123 -22.69 -4.38 16.34
CA SER A 123 -22.49 -4.62 17.78
C SER A 123 -23.73 -4.28 18.63
N LYS A 124 -24.55 -3.30 18.23
CA LYS A 124 -25.84 -3.00 18.91
C LYS A 124 -26.89 -4.09 18.70
N VAL A 125 -26.90 -4.76 17.55
CA VAL A 125 -27.82 -5.86 17.25
C VAL A 125 -27.37 -7.14 17.95
N GLN A 126 -26.06 -7.40 18.02
CA GLN A 126 -25.51 -8.62 18.64
C GLN A 126 -25.54 -8.60 20.18
N ASN A 127 -25.61 -7.44 20.83
CA ASN A 127 -25.84 -7.38 22.29
C ASN A 127 -27.17 -8.01 22.75
N GLY A 128 -28.06 -8.39 21.83
CA GLY A 128 -29.25 -9.21 22.11
C GLY A 128 -29.02 -10.73 22.06
N HIS A 129 -27.90 -11.22 21.50
CA HIS A 129 -27.67 -12.64 21.27
C HIS A 129 -26.17 -13.03 21.36
N ARG A 130 -25.78 -13.51 22.55
CA ARG A 130 -24.89 -14.66 22.77
C ARG A 130 -23.36 -14.48 22.58
N GLN A 131 -22.73 -14.22 23.71
CA GLN A 131 -21.43 -14.62 24.29
C GLN A 131 -20.75 -15.96 23.84
N GLN A 132 -20.99 -16.56 22.66
CA GLN A 132 -20.58 -17.97 22.44
C GLN A 132 -19.91 -18.35 21.11
N GLU A 133 -19.47 -17.40 20.26
CA GLU A 133 -18.97 -17.75 18.91
C GLU A 133 -17.60 -17.14 18.52
N HIS A 134 -16.76 -16.77 19.50
CA HIS A 134 -15.48 -16.06 19.24
C HIS A 134 -14.30 -16.95 18.80
N ASP A 135 -14.39 -18.28 18.87
CA ASP A 135 -13.23 -19.16 18.61
C ASP A 135 -13.20 -19.81 17.21
N ALA A 136 -14.24 -19.64 16.38
CA ALA A 136 -14.32 -20.28 15.05
C ALA A 136 -14.08 -19.33 13.85
N LEU A 137 -14.07 -18.01 14.06
CA LEU A 137 -13.99 -17.02 12.98
C LEU A 137 -12.55 -16.56 12.65
N LEU A 138 -11.59 -16.80 13.57
CA LEU A 138 -10.19 -16.41 13.42
C LEU A 138 -9.39 -17.28 12.42
N THR A 139 -9.89 -18.47 12.08
CA THR A 139 -9.26 -19.37 11.10
C THR A 139 -9.67 -19.09 9.66
N LEU A 140 -10.75 -18.34 9.42
CA LEU A 140 -11.20 -17.97 8.06
C LEU A 140 -10.49 -16.73 7.50
N ASP A 141 -9.83 -15.92 8.35
CA ASP A 141 -9.15 -14.70 7.91
C ASP A 141 -7.77 -14.97 7.29
N GLY A 142 -7.12 -16.07 7.70
CA GLY A 142 -5.85 -16.53 7.11
C GLY A 142 -5.99 -17.02 5.66
N THR A 143 -7.18 -17.48 5.26
CA THR A 143 -7.43 -18.08 3.93
C THR A 143 -7.74 -17.03 2.85
N ARG A 144 -8.12 -15.80 3.24
CA ARG A 144 -8.40 -14.71 2.28
C ARG A 144 -7.14 -14.00 1.78
N ALA A 145 -6.06 -14.02 2.56
CA ALA A 145 -4.75 -13.53 2.11
C ALA A 145 -4.20 -14.35 0.94
N THR A 146 -4.55 -15.65 0.86
CA THR A 146 -4.16 -16.52 -0.26
C THR A 146 -4.95 -16.28 -1.56
N GLU A 147 -6.16 -15.72 -1.49
CA GLU A 147 -6.96 -15.41 -2.70
C GLU A 147 -6.50 -14.11 -3.40
N ALA A 148 -5.89 -13.17 -2.66
CA ALA A 148 -5.35 -11.93 -3.23
C ALA A 148 -4.15 -12.18 -4.17
N PHE A 149 -3.43 -13.28 -4.00
CA PHE A 149 -2.24 -13.62 -4.80
C PHE A 149 -2.57 -14.12 -6.21
N CYS A 150 -3.75 -14.75 -6.41
CA CYS A 150 -4.16 -15.26 -7.72
C CYS A 150 -4.78 -14.18 -8.63
N SER A 151 -5.40 -13.13 -8.06
CA SER A 151 -5.95 -12.02 -8.86
C SER A 151 -4.92 -11.00 -9.31
N GLY A 152 -3.83 -10.81 -8.55
CA GLY A 152 -2.77 -9.84 -8.91
C GLY A 152 -2.02 -10.19 -10.21
N ARG A 153 -2.00 -11.47 -10.59
CA ARG A 153 -1.34 -11.96 -11.81
C ARG A 153 -2.17 -11.77 -13.09
N LEU A 154 -3.41 -11.29 -12.98
CA LEU A 154 -4.31 -11.07 -14.12
C LEU A 154 -4.37 -9.61 -14.59
N LEU A 155 -3.87 -8.65 -13.80
CA LEU A 155 -3.91 -7.21 -14.14
C LEU A 155 -2.58 -6.64 -14.65
N VAL A 156 -1.48 -7.40 -14.56
CA VAL A 156 -0.17 -7.04 -15.11
C VAL A 156 0.15 -8.00 -16.25
N ASP A 157 -0.64 -7.95 -17.33
CA ASP A 157 -0.19 -8.48 -18.62
C ASP A 157 0.76 -7.45 -19.23
N THR A 158 2.05 -7.76 -19.13
CA THR A 158 3.15 -6.98 -19.66
C THR A 158 3.22 -7.17 -21.16
N ASN A 159 3.03 -6.10 -21.93
CA ASN A 159 3.77 -5.84 -23.19
C ASN A 159 3.46 -4.46 -23.81
N HIS A 160 2.48 -3.72 -23.29
CA HIS A 160 2.30 -2.30 -23.60
C HIS A 160 2.35 -1.47 -22.32
N ALA A 161 3.04 -0.33 -22.34
CA ALA A 161 2.91 0.68 -21.30
C ALA A 161 1.44 1.13 -21.30
N THR A 162 0.61 0.49 -20.48
CA THR A 162 -0.81 0.84 -20.37
C THR A 162 -0.95 1.91 -19.29
N PRO A 163 -1.86 2.89 -19.48
CA PRO A 163 -2.16 3.86 -18.44
C PRO A 163 -2.67 3.17 -17.16
N ALA A 164 -3.32 2.00 -17.29
CA ALA A 164 -3.79 1.18 -16.17
C ALA A 164 -2.66 0.80 -15.19
N GLY A 165 -1.47 0.45 -15.68
CA GLY A 165 -0.33 0.14 -14.81
C GLY A 165 0.07 1.31 -13.91
N GLY A 166 0.14 2.52 -14.48
CA GLY A 166 0.42 3.74 -13.71
C GLY A 166 -0.69 4.08 -12.71
N VAL A 167 -1.96 3.87 -13.08
CA VAL A 167 -3.10 4.06 -12.16
C VAL A 167 -3.02 3.08 -10.99
N CYS A 168 -2.78 1.79 -11.24
CA CYS A 168 -2.64 0.78 -10.21
C CYS A 168 -1.46 1.07 -9.28
N ALA A 169 -0.31 1.49 -9.82
CA ALA A 169 0.86 1.87 -9.03
C ALA A 169 0.57 3.08 -8.12
N ALA A 170 -0.11 4.11 -8.65
CA ALA A 170 -0.53 5.27 -7.86
C ALA A 170 -1.50 4.88 -6.73
N PHE A 171 -2.54 4.08 -7.04
CA PHE A 171 -3.49 3.58 -6.04
C PHE A 171 -2.80 2.78 -4.94
N ALA A 172 -1.93 1.83 -5.32
CA ALA A 172 -1.16 1.01 -4.37
C ALA A 172 -0.26 1.88 -3.49
N GLY A 173 0.39 2.90 -4.07
CA GLY A 173 1.16 3.89 -3.33
C GLY A 173 0.31 4.63 -2.29
N GLY A 174 -0.89 5.09 -2.67
CA GLY A 174 -1.81 5.76 -1.76
C GLY A 174 -2.29 4.88 -0.61
N THR A 175 -2.55 3.59 -0.88
CA THR A 175 -2.90 2.59 0.13
C THR A 175 -1.74 2.34 1.11
N PHE A 176 -0.50 2.19 0.63
CA PHE A 176 0.65 1.99 1.52
C PHE A 176 0.97 3.23 2.37
N LEU A 177 0.77 4.42 1.80
CA LEU A 177 0.86 5.66 2.56
C LEU A 177 -0.15 5.65 3.71
N PHE A 178 -1.41 5.27 3.45
CA PHE A 178 -2.45 5.20 4.45
C PHE A 178 -2.08 4.25 5.60
N VAL A 179 -1.73 3.00 5.27
CA VAL A 179 -1.35 1.99 6.25
C VAL A 179 -0.17 2.46 7.10
N ALA A 180 0.84 3.08 6.49
CA ALA A 180 1.98 3.60 7.24
C ALA A 180 1.57 4.72 8.22
N ILE A 181 0.85 5.75 7.76
CA ILE A 181 0.64 6.98 8.53
C ILE A 181 -0.58 6.97 9.45
N MET A 182 -1.62 6.20 9.14
CA MET A 182 -2.87 6.16 9.92
C MET A 182 -3.03 4.89 10.74
N GLU A 183 -2.45 3.77 10.29
CA GLU A 183 -2.58 2.49 10.99
C GLU A 183 -1.36 2.24 11.89
N ILE A 184 -0.17 2.12 11.30
CA ILE A 184 1.00 1.64 12.05
C ILE A 184 1.63 2.71 12.94
N ILE A 185 2.01 3.87 12.38
CA ILE A 185 2.71 4.94 13.12
C ILE A 185 1.94 5.40 14.37
N PRO A 186 0.67 5.82 14.28
CA PRO A 186 -0.04 6.36 15.44
C PRO A 186 -0.32 5.28 16.49
N GLN A 187 -0.64 4.05 16.07
CA GLN A 187 -0.89 2.95 17.00
C GLN A 187 0.35 2.60 17.83
N GLU A 188 1.53 2.61 17.21
CA GLU A 188 2.79 2.29 17.89
C GLU A 188 3.36 3.48 18.69
N LEU A 189 3.10 4.72 18.28
CA LEU A 189 3.62 5.92 18.94
C LEU A 189 2.75 6.42 20.09
N GLN A 190 1.52 5.90 20.23
CA GLN A 190 0.60 6.21 21.32
C GLN A 190 1.19 5.90 22.71
N ASP A 191 2.04 4.88 22.81
CA ASP A 191 2.79 4.57 24.03
C ASP A 191 4.06 5.43 24.14
N PRO A 192 4.18 6.34 25.14
CA PRO A 192 5.33 7.24 25.28
C PRO A 192 6.65 6.53 25.68
N ARG A 193 6.60 5.22 25.92
CA ARG A 193 7.77 4.44 26.33
C ARG A 193 8.65 4.14 25.11
N TYR A 194 9.92 4.52 25.16
CA TYR A 194 10.94 4.33 24.10
C TYR A 194 10.64 5.02 22.75
N GLN A 195 9.93 6.15 22.74
CA GLN A 195 9.56 6.86 21.50
C GLN A 195 10.76 7.17 20.59
N ILE A 196 11.91 7.54 21.14
CA ILE A 196 13.10 7.86 20.34
C ILE A 196 13.66 6.61 19.62
N GLU A 197 13.60 5.43 20.26
CA GLU A 197 13.99 4.16 19.62
C GLU A 197 13.02 3.77 18.50
N LYS A 198 11.72 4.03 18.70
CA LYS A 198 10.69 3.82 17.68
C LYS A 198 10.86 4.77 16.49
N CYS A 199 11.16 6.04 16.76
CA CYS A 199 11.43 7.03 15.72
C CYS A 199 12.73 6.72 14.96
N SER A 200 13.79 6.28 15.64
CA SER A 200 15.02 5.87 14.94
C SER A 200 14.80 4.62 14.10
N ALA A 201 13.99 3.67 14.58
CA ALA A 201 13.56 2.50 13.80
C ALA A 201 12.75 2.87 12.55
N LEU A 202 11.82 3.84 12.67
CA LEU A 202 11.06 4.39 11.53
C LEU A 202 12.00 5.00 10.48
N LEU A 203 12.91 5.87 10.93
CA LEU A 203 13.89 6.50 10.04
C LEU A 203 14.84 5.48 9.41
N ALA A 204 15.22 4.44 10.15
CA ALA A 204 16.04 3.35 9.63
C ALA A 204 15.31 2.58 8.53
N GLY A 205 14.03 2.24 8.71
CA GLY A 205 13.22 1.58 7.69
C GLY A 205 13.02 2.45 6.44
N TYR A 206 12.70 3.73 6.64
CA TYR A 206 12.55 4.69 5.55
C TYR A 206 13.86 4.89 4.77
N GLY A 207 14.97 5.09 5.49
CA GLY A 207 16.28 5.29 4.91
C GLY A 207 16.79 4.05 4.18
N ALA A 208 16.60 2.85 4.74
CA ALA A 208 16.98 1.60 4.09
C ALA A 208 16.26 1.42 2.76
N MET A 209 14.93 1.63 2.73
CA MET A 209 14.16 1.53 1.49
C MET A 209 14.51 2.66 0.51
N GLY A 210 14.78 3.87 0.99
CA GLY A 210 15.24 4.98 0.14
C GLY A 210 16.60 4.70 -0.51
N VAL A 211 17.54 4.10 0.23
CA VAL A 211 18.84 3.68 -0.33
C VAL A 211 18.67 2.58 -1.37
N LEU A 212 17.81 1.58 -1.11
CA LEU A 212 17.49 0.56 -2.10
C LEU A 212 16.93 1.19 -3.38
N SER A 213 16.03 2.16 -3.24
CA SER A 213 15.41 2.89 -4.36
C SER A 213 16.40 3.61 -5.27
N LEU A 214 17.61 3.97 -4.79
CA LEU A 214 18.63 4.59 -5.63
C LEU A 214 19.28 3.60 -6.61
N TRP A 215 19.20 2.30 -6.29
CA TRP A 215 19.80 1.23 -7.08
C TRP A 215 18.79 0.49 -7.97
N THR A 216 17.51 0.90 -7.96
CA THR A 216 16.44 0.33 -8.80
C THR A 216 16.20 1.22 -10.01
#